data_AF-A0A140L9I3-F1
#
_entry.id   AF-A0A140L9I3-F1
#
_cell.length_a   1.000
_cell.length_b   1.000
_cell.length_c   1.000
_cell.angle_alpha   90.00
_cell.angle_beta   90.00
_cell.angle_gamma   90.00
#
_symmetry.space_group_name_H-M   'P 1'
#
loop_
_entity.id
_entity.type
_entity.pdbx_description
1 polymer ?
#
loop_
_entity_poly.entity_id
_entity_poly.type
_entity_poly.pdbx_seq_one_letter_code
_entity_poly.pdbx_strand_id
1 'polypeptide(L)'
;MIIFPAIDIRKGKCVRLEQGNFAKEQIYGEDPVEVARKWENQGARYLHLVDLDGACRGMPQHREIIGQIVRVVKIPVQAGGGSEPSKI
;
A
#
# COMPACT_ATOMS: atom_id res chain seq x y z
N MET A 1 -2.73 11.79 18.99
CA MET A 1 -2.88 11.80 17.52
C MET A 1 -2.12 10.60 16.95
N ILE A 2 -2.74 9.79 16.10
CA ILE A 2 -2.10 8.63 15.45
C ILE A 2 -1.92 8.98 13.97
N ILE A 3 -0.72 8.77 13.43
CA ILE A 3 -0.37 9.04 12.03
C ILE A 3 -0.23 7.70 11.30
N PHE A 4 -0.89 7.60 10.15
CA PHE A 4 -0.83 6.43 9.26
C PHE A 4 -0.19 6.86 7.95
N PRO A 5 1.13 6.67 7.76
CA PRO A 5 1.73 6.79 6.45
C PRO A 5 1.05 5.81 5.48
N ALA A 6 0.79 6.29 4.27
CA ALA A 6 0.09 5.54 3.23
C ALA A 6 1.03 5.19 2.08
N ILE A 7 0.93 3.96 1.58
CA ILE A 7 1.56 3.50 0.35
C ILE A 7 0.46 3.03 -0.61
N ASP A 8 0.27 3.77 -1.69
CA ASP A 8 -0.59 3.34 -2.78
C ASP A 8 0.23 2.50 -3.77
N ILE A 9 -0.24 1.28 -4.03
CA ILE A 9 0.42 0.29 -4.88
C ILE A 9 -0.32 0.20 -6.20
N ARG A 10 0.40 0.40 -7.30
CA ARG A 10 -0.12 0.22 -8.66
C ARG A 10 0.98 -0.33 -9.55
N LYS A 11 0.67 -1.32 -10.39
CA LYS A 11 1.63 -2.01 -11.26
C LYS A 11 2.89 -2.46 -10.49
N GLY A 12 2.73 -2.90 -9.25
CA GLY A 12 3.82 -3.32 -8.36
C GLY A 12 4.69 -2.21 -7.78
N LYS A 13 4.37 -0.93 -7.99
CA LYS A 13 5.18 0.22 -7.54
C LYS A 13 4.42 1.13 -6.57
N CYS A 14 5.16 1.95 -5.82
CA CYS A 14 4.61 3.00 -4.98
C CYS A 14 4.28 4.22 -5.82
N VAL A 15 3.00 4.57 -5.89
CA VAL A 15 2.52 5.71 -6.69
C VAL A 15 1.81 6.73 -5.82
N ARG A 16 1.75 7.96 -6.31
CA ARG A 16 0.86 9.00 -5.79
C ARG A 16 0.01 9.51 -6.94
N LEU A 17 -1.30 9.54 -6.74
CA LEU A 17 -2.23 10.13 -7.70
C LEU A 17 -2.49 11.59 -7.34
N GLU A 18 -2.38 12.49 -8.31
CA GLU A 18 -2.83 13.87 -8.12
C GLU A 18 -4.36 13.90 -8.11
N GLN A 19 -4.96 14.23 -6.97
CA GLN A 19 -6.42 14.29 -6.79
C GLN A 19 -7.16 13.00 -7.21
N GLY A 20 -6.53 11.84 -7.03
CA GLY A 20 -7.12 10.54 -7.42
C GLY A 20 -7.14 10.28 -8.92
N ASN A 21 -6.49 11.12 -9.74
CA ASN A 21 -6.46 10.95 -11.19
C ASN A 21 -5.37 9.95 -11.62
N PHE A 22 -5.78 8.78 -12.11
CA PHE A 22 -4.90 7.71 -12.61
C PHE A 22 -4.03 8.09 -13.81
N ALA A 23 -4.36 9.15 -14.55
CA ALA A 23 -3.53 9.67 -15.64
C ALA A 23 -2.42 10.59 -15.13
N LYS A 24 -2.55 11.10 -13.90
CA LYS A 24 -1.56 11.93 -13.21
C LYS A 24 -0.92 11.12 -12.08
N GLU A 25 -0.32 9.99 -12.44
CA GLU A 25 0.44 9.15 -11.51
C GLU A 25 1.90 9.58 -11.44
N GLN A 26 2.45 9.62 -10.23
CA GLN A 26 3.89 9.78 -9.99
C GLN A 26 4.40 8.58 -9.22
N ILE A 27 5.42 7.91 -9.75
CA ILE A 27 6.12 6.84 -9.04
C ILE A 27 7.12 7.50 -8.09
N TYR A 28 7.01 7.20 -6.79
CA TYR A 28 7.96 7.70 -5.79
C TYR A 28 8.79 6.59 -5.13
N GLY A 29 8.49 5.33 -5.43
CA GLY A 29 9.24 4.18 -4.96
C GLY A 29 9.01 2.99 -5.87
N GLU A 30 10.11 2.34 -6.27
CA GLU A 30 10.07 1.17 -7.16
C GLU A 30 9.68 -0.10 -6.41
N ASP A 31 10.04 -0.23 -5.13
CA ASP A 31 9.73 -1.38 -4.27
C ASP A 31 8.87 -0.98 -3.05
N PRO A 32 7.59 -1.38 -2.99
CA PRO A 32 6.71 -1.18 -1.84
C PRO A 32 7.23 -1.78 -0.52
N VAL A 33 7.97 -2.89 -0.58
CA VAL A 33 8.53 -3.55 0.60
C VAL A 33 9.62 -2.67 1.23
N GLU A 34 10.49 -2.08 0.40
CA GLU A 34 11.50 -1.14 0.89
C GLU A 34 10.89 0.14 1.47
N VAL A 35 9.87 0.69 0.81
CA VAL A 35 9.18 1.90 1.30
C VAL A 35 8.50 1.63 2.64
N ALA A 36 7.87 0.47 2.82
CA ALA A 36 7.29 0.06 4.10
C ALA A 36 8.33 0.02 5.23
N ARG A 37 9.51 -0.58 4.98
CA ARG A 37 10.61 -0.58 5.96
C ARG A 37 11.11 0.83 6.27
N LYS A 38 11.19 1.70 5.26
CA LYS A 38 11.61 3.10 5.45
C LYS A 38 10.65 3.84 6.38
N TRP A 39 9.34 3.63 6.24
CA TRP A 39 8.35 4.22 7.16
C TRP A 39 8.50 3.71 8.59
N GLU A 40 8.64 2.41 8.77
CA GLU A 40 8.89 1.82 10.09
C GLU A 40 10.17 2.40 10.73
N ASN A 41 11.27 2.45 9.98
CA ASN A 41 12.55 2.98 10.46
C ASN A 41 12.49 4.49 10.81
N GLN A 42 11.56 5.23 10.21
CA GLN A 42 11.30 6.63 10.54
C GLN A 42 10.37 6.80 11.76
N GLY A 43 9.93 5.70 12.39
CA GLY A 43 9.11 5.72 13.59
C GLY A 43 7.60 5.67 13.33
N ALA A 44 7.18 5.27 12.12
CA ALA A 44 5.77 4.98 11.87
C ALA A 44 5.29 3.90 12.85
N ARG A 45 4.09 4.09 13.43
CA ARG A 45 3.49 3.12 14.36
C ARG A 45 2.42 2.25 13.71
N TYR A 46 1.96 2.64 12.54
CA TYR A 46 0.97 1.96 11.71
C TYR A 46 1.32 2.21 10.25
N LEU A 47 0.89 1.34 9.36
CA LEU A 47 1.04 1.52 7.92
C LEU A 47 -0.30 1.29 7.23
N HIS A 48 -0.64 2.16 6.28
CA HIS A 48 -1.82 2.03 5.43
C HIS A 48 -1.40 1.68 4.00
N LEU A 49 -1.93 0.61 3.44
CA LEU A 49 -1.66 0.14 2.08
C LEU A 49 -2.93 0.19 1.25
N VAL A 50 -2.84 0.73 0.04
CA VAL A 50 -3.96 0.77 -0.91
C VAL A 50 -3.54 0.09 -2.21
N ASP A 51 -4.16 -1.03 -2.54
CA ASP A 51 -4.03 -1.66 -3.85
C ASP A 51 -4.94 -0.95 -4.87
N LEU A 52 -4.37 -0.01 -5.62
CA LEU A 52 -5.15 0.79 -6.57
C LEU A 52 -5.65 -0.04 -7.76
N ASP A 53 -4.88 -1.02 -8.22
CA ASP A 53 -5.32 -1.90 -9.31
C ASP A 53 -6.44 -2.81 -8.83
N GLY A 54 -6.37 -3.30 -7.59
CA GLY A 54 -7.46 -4.06 -6.99
C GLY A 54 -8.70 -3.22 -6.70
N ALA A 55 -8.54 -1.95 -6.32
CA ALA A 55 -9.64 -1.00 -6.18
C ALA A 55 -10.38 -0.81 -7.51
N CYS A 56 -9.63 -0.68 -8.62
CA CYS A 56 -10.20 -0.54 -9.96
C CYS A 56 -10.87 -1.83 -10.45
N ARG A 57 -10.31 -3.01 -10.15
CA ARG A 57 -10.78 -4.30 -10.65
C ARG A 57 -11.80 -5.00 -9.75
N GLY A 58 -12.01 -4.47 -8.53
CA GLY A 58 -12.90 -5.05 -7.53
C GLY A 58 -12.35 -6.30 -6.82
N MET A 59 -11.09 -6.67 -7.05
CA MET A 59 -10.45 -7.83 -6.41
C MET A 59 -8.95 -7.54 -6.18
N PRO A 60 -8.36 -7.95 -5.05
CA PRO A 60 -6.95 -7.68 -4.76
C PRO A 60 -6.01 -8.20 -5.86
N GLN A 61 -5.13 -7.34 -6.37
CA GLN A 61 -4.13 -7.66 -7.41
C GLN A 61 -2.72 -7.85 -6.84
N HIS A 62 -2.41 -7.24 -5.70
CA HIS A 62 -1.06 -7.22 -5.13
C HIS A 62 -0.97 -7.96 -3.78
N ARG A 63 -1.74 -9.05 -3.61
CA ARG A 63 -1.74 -9.84 -2.35
C ARG A 63 -0.35 -10.32 -1.95
N GLU A 64 0.48 -10.72 -2.91
CA GLU A 64 1.84 -11.20 -2.64
C GLU A 64 2.72 -10.09 -2.05
N ILE A 65 2.71 -8.91 -2.68
CA ILE A 65 3.46 -7.73 -2.21
C ILE A 65 2.98 -7.31 -0.81
N ILE A 66 1.66 -7.25 -0.60
CA ILE A 66 1.08 -6.94 0.72
C ILE A 66 1.53 -8.00 1.75
N GLY A 67 1.48 -9.28 1.41
CA GLY A 67 1.93 -10.36 2.27
C GLY A 67 3.43 -10.31 2.57
N GLN A 68 4.26 -9.86 1.64
CA GLN A 68 5.68 -9.58 1.90
C GLN A 68 5.83 -8.42 2.89
N ILE A 69 5.13 -7.30 2.68
CA ILE A 69 5.14 -6.15 3.59
C ILE A 69 4.80 -6.57 5.03
N VAL A 70 3.68 -7.29 5.21
CA VAL A 70 3.22 -7.77 6.54
C VAL A 70 4.27 -8.66 7.23
N ARG A 71 5.05 -9.44 6.48
CA ARG A 71 6.10 -10.30 7.06
C ARG A 71 7.35 -9.52 7.45
N VAL A 72 7.60 -8.36 6.83
CA VAL A 72 8.86 -7.65 6.98
C VAL A 72 8.82 -6.50 7.97
N VAL A 73 7.67 -5.86 8.14
CA VAL A 73 7.48 -4.80 9.14
C VAL A 73 6.91 -5.41 10.43
N LYS A 74 7.22 -4.81 11.57
CA LYS A 74 6.74 -5.21 12.90
C LYS A 74 5.55 -4.37 13.36
N ILE A 75 5.21 -3.33 12.62
CA ILE A 75 4.07 -2.45 12.91
C ILE A 75 2.78 -2.98 12.28
N PRO A 76 1.61 -2.71 12.88
CA PRO A 76 0.34 -3.11 12.30
C PRO A 76 0.11 -2.48 10.92
N VAL A 77 -0.41 -3.29 10.00
CA VAL A 77 -0.70 -2.89 8.61
C VAL A 77 -2.20 -2.97 8.36
N GLN A 78 -2.77 -1.88 7.84
CA GLN A 78 -4.10 -1.86 7.25
C GLN A 78 -3.95 -1.96 5.73
N ALA A 79 -4.69 -2.85 5.08
CA ALA A 79 -4.70 -2.98 3.62
C ALA A 79 -6.13 -2.78 3.08
N GLY A 80 -6.24 -2.06 1.95
CA GLY A 80 -7.47 -1.90 1.19
C GLY A 80 -7.19 -1.96 -0.31
N GLY A 81 -8.24 -1.87 -1.15
CA GLY A 81 -8.10 -1.82 -2.60
C GLY A 81 -8.61 -3.07 -3.33
N GLY A 82 -9.91 -3.30 -3.26
CA GLY A 82 -10.58 -4.48 -3.84
C GLY A 82 -11.26 -5.28 -2.75
N SER A 83 -12.57 -5.10 -2.62
CA SER A 83 -13.38 -5.76 -1.60
C SER A 83 -13.85 -7.11 -2.15
N GLU A 84 -13.15 -8.20 -1.84
CA GLU A 84 -13.84 -9.48 -1.68
C GLU A 84 -14.32 -9.56 -0.23
N PRO A 85 -15.62 -9.79 0.05
CA PRO A 85 -16.16 -9.86 1.41
C PRO A 85 -15.69 -11.09 2.22
N SER A 86 -14.59 -11.74 1.88
CA SER A 86 -14.11 -12.95 2.54
C SER A 86 -12.73 -12.77 3.15
N LYS A 87 -12.74 -12.60 4.48
CA LYS A 87 -11.70 -12.97 5.46
C LYS A 87 -10.29 -12.41 5.23
N ILE A 88 -9.99 -11.33 5.96
CA ILE A 88 -8.67 -11.06 6.54
C ILE A 88 -8.90 -10.87 8.04
#